data_AF-A0A7X7G4R7-F1
#
_entry.id   AF-A0A7X7G4R7-F1
#
_cell.length_a   1.000
_cell.length_b   1.000
_cell.length_c   1.000
_cell.angle_alpha   90.00
_cell.angle_beta   90.00
_cell.angle_gamma   90.00
#
_symmetry.space_group_name_H-M   'P 1'
#
loop_
_entity.id
_entity.type
_entity.pdbx_description
1 polymer ?
#
loop_
_entity_poly.entity_id
_entity_poly.type
_entity_poly.pdbx_seq_one_letter_code
_entity_poly.pdbx_strand_id
1 'polypeptide(L)'
;MESMENARLRALRAAIELRSRMLAALRARFLARGFMEVETPVRLRTPALELHIDAEPSGDHYLRTSPELHMKRLLAAGCGPVFQIGPCFRRGERGALHNPEFSMLEWYRPRADYRDVLEDAREFVAGVARDVAGRSWVEWRGRRVDLCGEWIWLSVRDAFLAHAGWDPIEAYDAGRFGMDYVEKVEPALALAPAPVVLFDFPSAEAALARLSPSNPGVAERWELYVGGLELANAFSELTDAAEQRARFEACAQERRALGRAAYPVDELFLDALAGGMPDCAGAAFGLDRFLILLAGARSMDDVLPFRE
;
A
#
# COMPACT_ATOMS: atom_id res chain seq x y z
N MET A 1 7.86 -15.26 40.68
CA MET A 1 8.22 -15.64 39.30
C MET A 1 7.52 -14.64 38.40
N GLU A 2 8.26 -13.89 37.58
CA GLU A 2 7.66 -12.90 36.68
C GLU A 2 6.88 -13.60 35.56
N SER A 3 5.71 -13.07 35.20
CA SER A 3 4.94 -13.59 34.06
C SER A 3 5.75 -13.42 32.77
N MET A 4 5.89 -14.50 32.00
CA MET A 4 6.55 -14.50 30.69
C MET A 4 5.94 -13.44 29.75
N GLU A 5 4.62 -13.25 29.83
CA GLU A 5 3.90 -12.24 29.06
C GLU A 5 4.34 -10.82 29.46
N ASN A 6 4.39 -10.54 30.77
CA ASN A 6 4.83 -9.23 31.25
C ASN A 6 6.28 -8.93 30.89
N ALA A 7 7.16 -9.94 30.93
CA ALA A 7 8.55 -9.80 30.52
C ALA A 7 8.67 -9.47 29.02
N ARG A 8 7.91 -10.17 28.16
CA ARG A 8 7.84 -9.90 26.72
C ARG A 8 7.34 -8.48 26.44
N LEU A 9 6.21 -8.09 27.01
CA LEU A 9 5.62 -6.76 26.80
C LEU A 9 6.54 -5.62 27.26
N ARG A 10 7.27 -5.82 28.37
CA ARG A 10 8.29 -4.86 28.82
C ARG A 10 9.45 -4.74 27.84
N ALA A 11 9.88 -5.85 27.24
CA ALA A 11 10.93 -5.83 26.21
C ALA A 11 10.49 -5.07 24.95
N LEU A 12 9.19 -5.11 24.61
CA LEU A 12 8.60 -4.39 23.47
C LEU A 12 8.30 -2.90 23.74
N ARG A 13 8.49 -2.41 24.97
CA ARG A 13 8.13 -1.04 25.36
C ARG A 13 8.73 0.02 24.43
N ALA A 14 10.00 -0.13 24.04
CA ALA A 14 10.65 0.83 23.14
C ALA A 14 9.99 0.87 21.75
N ALA A 15 9.58 -0.29 21.21
CA ALA A 15 8.88 -0.36 19.94
C ALA A 15 7.45 0.22 20.02
N ILE A 16 6.76 -0.01 21.14
CA ILE A 16 5.43 0.56 21.42
C ILE A 16 5.52 2.10 21.48
N GLU A 17 6.50 2.63 22.21
CA GLU A 17 6.76 4.08 22.29
C GLU A 17 7.13 4.66 20.91
N LEU A 18 7.96 3.94 20.14
CA LEU A 18 8.34 4.33 18.78
C LEU A 18 7.12 4.40 17.86
N ARG A 19 6.22 3.41 17.91
CA ARG A 19 4.96 3.40 17.16
C ARG A 19 4.11 4.62 17.51
N SER A 20 3.95 4.90 18.80
CA SER A 20 3.17 6.05 19.27
C SER A 20 3.70 7.37 18.68
N ARG A 21 5.02 7.59 18.73
CA ARG A 21 5.68 8.77 18.14
C ARG A 21 5.55 8.81 16.62
N MET A 22 5.70 7.66 15.94
CA MET A 22 5.52 7.53 14.49
C MET A 22 4.12 7.98 14.06
N LEU A 23 3.08 7.47 14.72
CA LEU A 23 1.69 7.82 14.41
C LEU A 23 1.40 9.30 14.67
N ALA A 24 1.91 9.86 15.78
CA ALA A 24 1.76 11.28 16.09
C ALA A 24 2.44 12.17 15.03
N ALA A 25 3.65 11.81 14.61
CA ALA A 25 4.41 12.55 13.60
C ALA A 25 3.71 12.50 12.22
N LEU A 26 3.21 11.32 11.81
CA LEU A 26 2.46 11.18 10.56
C LEU A 26 1.22 12.07 10.55
N ARG A 27 0.38 11.99 11.59
CA ARG A 27 -0.81 12.85 11.72
C ARG A 27 -0.47 14.33 11.63
N ALA A 28 0.55 14.77 12.39
CA ALA A 28 0.98 16.17 12.37
C ALA A 28 1.38 16.64 10.96
N ARG A 29 2.09 15.80 10.19
CA ARG A 29 2.50 16.13 8.81
C ARG A 29 1.31 16.21 7.85
N PHE A 30 0.37 15.27 7.92
CA PHE A 30 -0.83 15.32 7.08
C PHE A 30 -1.68 16.57 7.37
N LEU A 31 -1.92 16.85 8.66
CA LEU A 31 -2.67 18.03 9.08
C LEU A 31 -1.97 19.33 8.64
N ALA A 32 -0.65 19.41 8.76
CA ALA A 32 0.13 20.56 8.30
C ALA A 32 0.06 20.77 6.77
N ARG A 33 -0.19 19.71 5.99
CA ARG A 33 -0.37 19.75 4.53
C ARG A 33 -1.83 19.90 4.10
N GLY A 34 -2.73 20.14 5.05
CA GLY A 34 -4.15 20.42 4.80
C GLY A 34 -5.00 19.18 4.55
N PHE A 35 -4.51 17.96 4.83
CA PHE A 35 -5.35 16.77 4.78
C PHE A 35 -6.27 16.70 6.00
N MET A 36 -7.48 16.21 5.78
CA MET A 36 -8.43 15.90 6.85
C MET A 36 -8.31 14.42 7.26
N GLU A 37 -8.13 14.14 8.56
CA GLU A 37 -8.24 12.76 9.06
C GLU A 37 -9.71 12.33 9.01
N VAL A 38 -9.98 11.19 8.39
CA VAL A 38 -11.33 10.64 8.25
C VAL A 38 -11.41 9.24 8.83
N GLU A 39 -12.64 8.79 9.12
CA GLU A 39 -12.91 7.42 9.52
C GLU A 39 -13.99 6.81 8.63
N THR A 40 -13.70 5.64 8.09
CA THR A 40 -14.60 4.83 7.26
C THR A 40 -14.92 3.52 7.97
N PRO A 41 -16.03 2.83 7.61
CA PRO A 41 -16.40 1.58 8.26
C PRO A 41 -15.30 0.51 8.21
N VAL A 42 -15.18 -0.27 9.29
CA VAL A 42 -14.27 -1.43 9.35
C VAL A 42 -14.95 -2.70 8.80
N ARG A 43 -16.26 -2.84 9.02
CA ARG A 43 -17.06 -3.97 8.56
C ARG A 43 -17.86 -3.56 7.32
N LEU A 44 -17.55 -4.17 6.19
CA LEU A 44 -18.06 -3.82 4.86
C LEU A 44 -19.03 -4.88 4.36
N ARG A 45 -20.11 -4.47 3.68
CA ARG A 45 -20.94 -5.40 2.89
C ARG A 45 -20.18 -5.90 1.67
N THR A 46 -19.40 -5.01 1.08
CA THR A 46 -18.73 -5.21 -0.19
C THR A 46 -17.27 -4.77 -0.06
N PRO A 47 -16.32 -5.69 0.18
CA PRO A 47 -14.90 -5.35 0.08
C PRO A 47 -14.53 -5.08 -1.39
N ALA A 48 -13.39 -4.41 -1.60
CA ALA A 48 -12.89 -4.20 -2.95
C ALA A 48 -12.61 -5.53 -3.66
N LEU A 49 -12.95 -5.60 -4.95
CA LEU A 49 -12.67 -6.75 -5.79
C LEU A 49 -11.21 -6.69 -6.25
N GLU A 50 -10.37 -7.47 -5.58
CA GLU A 50 -8.96 -7.63 -5.91
C GLU A 50 -8.67 -9.12 -6.14
N LEU A 51 -7.85 -9.45 -7.14
CA LEU A 51 -7.68 -10.84 -7.60
C LEU A 51 -7.04 -11.74 -6.52
N HIS A 52 -6.04 -11.22 -5.81
CA HIS A 52 -5.22 -12.00 -4.88
C HIS A 52 -5.48 -11.70 -3.40
N ILE A 53 -6.35 -10.72 -3.09
CA ILE A 53 -6.68 -10.38 -1.70
C ILE A 53 -8.00 -11.03 -1.30
N ASP A 54 -7.97 -11.74 -0.17
CA ASP A 54 -9.14 -12.34 0.42
C ASP A 54 -9.56 -11.60 1.69
N ALA A 55 -10.81 -11.18 1.78
CA ALA A 55 -11.36 -10.49 2.94
C ALA A 55 -11.76 -11.49 4.03
N GLU A 56 -11.60 -11.10 5.29
CA GLU A 56 -12.02 -11.91 6.43
C GLU A 56 -13.54 -11.83 6.63
N PRO A 57 -14.29 -12.95 6.64
CA PRO A 57 -15.72 -12.95 6.89
C PRO A 57 -16.08 -12.44 8.29
N SER A 58 -17.16 -11.67 8.40
CA SER A 58 -17.71 -11.13 9.64
C SER A 58 -19.23 -11.23 9.61
N GLY A 59 -19.76 -12.45 9.78
CA GLY A 59 -21.18 -12.76 9.60
C GLY A 59 -21.60 -12.62 8.14
N ASP A 60 -22.60 -11.79 7.88
CA ASP A 60 -23.10 -11.41 6.55
C ASP A 60 -22.29 -10.25 5.89
N HIS A 61 -21.16 -9.88 6.48
CA HIS A 61 -20.26 -8.81 6.03
C HIS A 61 -18.81 -9.34 6.00
N TYR A 62 -17.87 -8.46 5.68
CA TYR A 62 -16.44 -8.70 5.68
C TYR A 62 -15.71 -7.64 6.50
N LEU A 63 -14.58 -7.97 7.09
CA LEU A 63 -13.65 -6.97 7.57
C LEU A 63 -12.91 -6.36 6.36
N ARG A 64 -12.70 -5.04 6.38
CA ARG A 64 -12.09 -4.33 5.25
C ARG A 64 -10.67 -4.79 4.97
N THR A 65 -10.34 -4.99 3.71
CA THR A 65 -8.97 -5.19 3.22
C THR A 65 -8.24 -3.86 3.02
N SER A 66 -9.01 -2.80 2.75
CA SER A 66 -8.60 -1.40 2.58
C SER A 66 -9.83 -0.47 2.76
N PRO A 67 -9.66 0.76 3.27
CA PRO A 67 -10.69 1.81 3.24
C PRO A 67 -10.87 2.52 1.89
N GLU A 68 -10.05 2.22 0.87
CA GLU A 68 -9.92 2.89 -0.43
C GLU A 68 -11.26 3.34 -1.05
N LEU A 69 -12.19 2.41 -1.30
CA LEU A 69 -13.45 2.73 -1.99
C LEU A 69 -14.28 3.78 -1.23
N HIS A 70 -14.26 3.75 0.11
CA HIS A 70 -14.98 4.72 0.92
C HIS A 70 -14.30 6.08 0.92
N MET A 71 -12.96 6.12 0.96
CA MET A 71 -12.21 7.36 0.91
C MET A 71 -12.36 8.06 -0.45
N LYS A 72 -12.38 7.29 -1.54
CA LYS A 72 -12.68 7.82 -2.89
C LYS A 72 -14.07 8.44 -3.00
N ARG A 73 -15.07 7.86 -2.33
CA ARG A 73 -16.42 8.46 -2.26
C ARG A 73 -16.42 9.82 -1.55
N LEU A 74 -15.55 10.03 -0.55
CA LEU A 74 -15.37 11.34 0.08
C LEU A 74 -14.75 12.35 -0.91
N LEU A 75 -13.81 11.93 -1.75
CA LEU A 75 -13.26 12.76 -2.82
C LEU A 75 -14.34 13.15 -3.84
N ALA A 76 -15.14 12.18 -4.28
CA ALA A 76 -16.27 12.43 -5.18
C ALA A 76 -17.29 13.41 -4.57
N ALA A 77 -17.50 13.35 -3.25
CA ALA A 77 -18.35 14.29 -2.52
C ALA A 77 -17.70 15.68 -2.28
N GLY A 78 -16.46 15.89 -2.72
CA GLY A 78 -15.76 17.17 -2.59
C GLY A 78 -15.18 17.45 -1.20
N CYS A 79 -14.94 16.42 -0.37
CA CYS A 79 -14.37 16.57 0.98
C CYS A 79 -12.90 17.07 1.00
N GLY A 80 -12.26 17.20 -0.16
CA GLY A 80 -10.87 17.63 -0.27
C GLY A 80 -9.87 16.50 -0.02
N PRO A 81 -8.60 16.82 0.25
CA PRO A 81 -7.58 15.82 0.58
C PRO A 81 -7.87 15.17 1.93
N VAL A 82 -7.86 13.83 1.97
CA VAL A 82 -8.18 13.05 3.17
C VAL A 82 -7.12 11.99 3.45
N PHE A 83 -6.95 11.63 4.71
CA PHE A 83 -6.14 10.49 5.12
C PHE A 83 -6.81 9.70 6.23
N GLN A 84 -6.47 8.42 6.35
CA GLN A 84 -6.95 7.56 7.41
C GLN A 84 -5.82 6.63 7.88
N ILE A 85 -5.70 6.48 9.20
CA ILE A 85 -4.89 5.44 9.82
C ILE A 85 -5.84 4.47 10.50
N GLY A 86 -5.80 3.20 10.14
CA GLY A 86 -6.67 2.21 10.78
C GLY A 86 -6.33 0.76 10.46
N PRO A 87 -7.07 -0.18 11.06
CA PRO A 87 -6.86 -1.60 10.83
C PRO A 87 -7.39 -2.02 9.45
N CYS A 88 -6.67 -2.95 8.83
CA CYS A 88 -7.06 -3.70 7.65
C CYS A 88 -6.83 -5.19 7.89
N PHE A 89 -7.62 -6.02 7.21
CA PHE A 89 -7.70 -7.45 7.45
C PHE A 89 -7.58 -8.21 6.13
N ARG A 90 -6.61 -9.12 6.03
CA ARG A 90 -6.40 -9.94 4.82
C ARG A 90 -6.20 -11.39 5.21
N ARG A 91 -7.07 -12.25 4.68
CA ARG A 91 -7.12 -13.67 5.05
C ARG A 91 -5.92 -14.41 4.52
N GLY A 92 -5.26 -15.13 5.42
CA GLY A 92 -4.12 -15.99 5.09
C GLY A 92 -2.77 -15.27 5.02
N GLU A 93 -2.73 -13.94 5.18
CA GLU A 93 -1.47 -13.20 5.24
C GLU A 93 -0.76 -13.41 6.60
N ARG A 94 0.12 -14.41 6.66
CA ARG A 94 0.90 -14.71 7.87
C ARG A 94 2.36 -15.02 7.53
N GLY A 95 3.29 -14.39 8.24
CA GLY A 95 4.73 -14.63 8.07
C GLY A 95 5.56 -13.65 8.89
N ALA A 96 6.89 -13.68 8.82
CA ALA A 96 7.72 -12.78 9.65
C ALA A 96 7.39 -11.29 9.46
N LEU A 97 6.86 -10.91 8.29
CA LEU A 97 6.53 -9.54 7.88
C LEU A 97 5.04 -9.36 7.52
N HIS A 98 4.19 -10.34 7.85
CA HIS A 98 2.76 -10.35 7.53
C HIS A 98 1.93 -10.79 8.74
N ASN A 99 0.85 -10.07 9.01
CA ASN A 99 -0.14 -10.42 10.02
C ASN A 99 -1.54 -10.26 9.42
N PRO A 100 -2.51 -11.15 9.71
CA PRO A 100 -3.84 -11.05 9.11
C PRO A 100 -4.55 -9.74 9.46
N GLU A 101 -4.27 -9.16 10.63
CA GLU A 101 -4.65 -7.81 11.03
C GLU A 101 -3.42 -6.90 11.03
N PHE A 102 -3.47 -5.78 10.31
CA PHE A 102 -2.36 -4.84 10.23
C PHE A 102 -2.87 -3.40 10.17
N SER A 103 -2.00 -2.44 10.49
CA SER A 103 -2.33 -1.02 10.39
C SER A 103 -1.86 -0.44 9.06
N MET A 104 -2.79 0.16 8.33
CA MET A 104 -2.55 0.85 7.08
C MET A 104 -2.77 2.35 7.27
N LEU A 105 -1.90 3.15 6.64
CA LEU A 105 -2.15 4.55 6.36
C LEU A 105 -2.57 4.64 4.89
N GLU A 106 -3.73 5.24 4.62
CA GLU A 106 -4.12 5.62 3.26
C GLU A 106 -4.37 7.11 3.17
N TRP A 107 -4.03 7.73 2.04
CA TRP A 107 -4.35 9.12 1.77
C TRP A 107 -4.69 9.33 0.30
N TYR A 108 -5.54 10.32 0.05
CA TYR A 108 -6.05 10.65 -1.27
C TYR A 108 -6.08 12.16 -1.46
N ARG A 109 -5.63 12.61 -2.63
CA ARG A 109 -5.52 14.02 -2.98
C ARG A 109 -6.29 14.32 -4.27
N PRO A 110 -7.28 15.23 -4.27
CA PRO A 110 -7.91 15.69 -5.51
C PRO A 110 -6.95 16.59 -6.30
N ARG A 111 -7.12 16.58 -7.62
CA ARG A 111 -6.33 17.31 -8.63
C ARG A 111 -4.83 17.01 -8.53
N ALA A 112 -4.51 15.73 -8.45
CA ALA A 112 -3.15 15.22 -8.28
C ALA A 112 -2.96 13.95 -9.09
N ASP A 113 -1.70 13.62 -9.37
CA ASP A 113 -1.29 12.36 -9.99
C ASP A 113 -0.41 11.52 -9.06
N TYR A 114 -0.05 10.31 -9.50
CA TYR A 114 0.82 9.40 -8.77
C TYR A 114 2.16 10.04 -8.34
N ARG A 115 2.71 11.02 -9.07
CA ARG A 115 3.96 11.71 -8.69
C ARG A 115 3.76 12.65 -7.51
N ASP A 116 2.61 13.33 -7.45
CA ASP A 116 2.29 14.21 -6.30
C ASP A 116 2.22 13.43 -4.99
N VAL A 117 1.57 12.27 -4.98
CA VAL A 117 1.50 11.41 -3.77
C VAL A 117 2.84 10.76 -3.43
N LEU A 118 3.77 10.64 -4.38
CA LEU A 118 5.14 10.23 -4.08
C LEU A 118 5.89 11.30 -3.29
N GLU A 119 5.70 12.58 -3.61
CA GLU A 119 6.31 13.68 -2.85
C GLU A 119 5.78 13.74 -1.41
N ASP A 120 4.50 13.40 -1.22
CA ASP A 120 3.94 13.17 0.11
C ASP A 120 4.65 11.98 0.82
N ALA A 121 4.79 10.83 0.15
CA ALA A 121 5.49 9.67 0.71
C ALA A 121 6.96 9.98 1.08
N ARG A 122 7.69 10.72 0.24
CA ARG A 122 9.06 11.19 0.51
C ARG A 122 9.13 12.00 1.78
N GLU A 123 8.29 13.02 1.90
CA GLU A 123 8.24 13.87 3.09
C GLU A 123 7.91 13.08 4.36
N PHE A 124 6.97 12.14 4.28
CA PHE A 124 6.56 11.35 5.45
C PHE A 124 7.63 10.34 5.86
N VAL A 125 8.19 9.58 4.94
CA VAL A 125 9.22 8.57 5.23
C VAL A 125 10.48 9.24 5.77
N ALA A 126 11.03 10.21 5.03
CA ALA A 126 12.26 10.90 5.43
C ALA A 126 12.05 11.76 6.68
N GLY A 127 10.92 12.46 6.76
CA GLY A 127 10.58 13.32 7.90
C GLY A 127 10.37 12.51 9.18
N VAL A 128 9.62 11.42 9.14
CA VAL A 128 9.41 10.57 10.32
C VAL A 128 10.72 9.91 10.76
N ALA A 129 11.55 9.42 9.83
CA ALA A 129 12.85 8.86 10.19
C ALA A 129 13.72 9.86 10.96
N ARG A 130 13.78 11.13 10.50
CA ARG A 130 14.52 12.20 11.18
C ARG A 130 13.93 12.53 12.55
N ASP A 131 12.64 12.81 12.61
CA ASP A 131 12.02 13.38 13.81
C ASP A 131 11.75 12.34 14.90
N VAL A 132 11.52 11.08 14.51
CA VAL A 132 11.12 10.01 15.44
C VAL A 132 12.28 9.07 15.78
N ALA A 133 13.15 8.78 14.81
CA ALA A 133 14.31 7.91 15.00
C ALA A 133 15.65 8.67 15.09
N GLY A 134 15.65 9.99 14.87
CA GLY A 134 16.86 10.82 14.97
C GLY A 134 17.90 10.54 13.88
N ARG A 135 17.48 9.94 12.75
CA ARG A 135 18.39 9.44 11.70
C ARG A 135 17.80 9.65 10.30
N SER A 136 18.69 9.76 9.31
CA SER A 136 18.30 9.86 7.90
C SER A 136 18.19 8.51 7.19
N TRP A 137 18.47 7.41 7.89
CA TRP A 137 18.68 6.07 7.31
C TRP A 137 18.11 4.99 8.22
N VAL A 138 17.90 3.80 7.67
CA VAL A 138 17.54 2.58 8.43
C VAL A 138 18.54 1.46 8.17
N GLU A 139 18.71 0.58 9.16
CA GLU A 139 19.43 -0.68 8.95
C GLU A 139 18.42 -1.79 8.74
N TRP A 140 18.56 -2.52 7.64
CA TRP A 140 17.69 -3.63 7.30
C TRP A 140 18.51 -4.75 6.68
N ARG A 141 18.39 -5.97 7.24
CA ARG A 141 19.14 -7.16 6.78
C ARG A 141 20.65 -6.90 6.63
N GLY A 142 21.25 -6.18 7.58
CA GLY A 142 22.68 -5.85 7.61
C GLY A 142 23.11 -4.79 6.59
N ARG A 143 22.16 -4.10 5.95
CA ARG A 143 22.43 -3.02 4.99
C ARG A 143 21.85 -1.71 5.49
N ARG A 144 22.58 -0.63 5.25
CA ARG A 144 22.10 0.73 5.49
C ARG A 144 21.38 1.24 4.25
N VAL A 145 20.16 1.74 4.42
CA VAL A 145 19.37 2.39 3.38
C VAL A 145 19.17 3.85 3.76
N ASP A 146 19.64 4.79 2.93
CA ASP A 146 19.49 6.23 3.16
C ASP A 146 18.11 6.71 2.71
N LEU A 147 17.28 7.18 3.64
CA LEU A 147 15.89 7.57 3.40
C LEU A 147 15.75 9.02 2.96
N CYS A 148 16.73 9.88 3.27
CA CYS A 148 16.67 11.32 2.99
C CYS A 148 17.41 11.75 1.72
N GLY A 149 18.21 10.86 1.12
CA GLY A 149 18.87 11.10 -0.15
C GLY A 149 17.93 10.98 -1.35
N GLU A 150 18.51 10.97 -2.55
CA GLU A 150 17.76 10.74 -3.79
C GLU A 150 17.21 9.32 -3.86
N TRP A 151 15.92 9.19 -4.15
CA TRP A 151 15.27 7.89 -4.34
C TRP A 151 15.46 7.41 -5.77
N ILE A 152 15.64 6.10 -5.93
CA ILE A 152 15.86 5.48 -7.23
C ILE A 152 14.51 5.30 -7.92
N TRP A 153 14.37 5.84 -9.13
CA TRP A 153 13.24 5.54 -10.01
C TRP A 153 13.63 4.39 -10.94
N LEU A 154 12.86 3.32 -10.91
CA LEU A 154 13.06 2.16 -11.77
C LEU A 154 11.73 1.77 -12.40
N SER A 155 11.62 1.79 -13.73
CA SER A 155 10.38 1.34 -14.36
C SER A 155 10.25 -0.17 -14.22
N VAL A 156 9.02 -0.70 -14.18
CA VAL A 156 8.78 -2.15 -14.20
C VAL A 156 9.42 -2.77 -15.44
N ARG A 157 9.34 -2.10 -16.59
CA ARG A 157 10.02 -2.51 -17.82
C ARG A 157 11.52 -2.71 -17.61
N ASP A 158 12.21 -1.68 -17.11
CA ASP A 158 13.66 -1.73 -16.92
C ASP A 158 14.07 -2.77 -15.88
N ALA A 159 13.31 -2.89 -14.79
CA ALA A 159 13.54 -3.90 -13.76
C ALA A 159 13.48 -5.33 -14.32
N PHE A 160 12.44 -5.63 -15.12
CA PHE A 160 12.29 -6.95 -15.72
C PHE A 160 13.31 -7.20 -16.83
N LEU A 161 13.63 -6.22 -17.66
CA LEU A 161 14.69 -6.37 -18.66
C LEU A 161 16.04 -6.68 -18.01
N ALA A 162 16.37 -5.98 -16.91
CA ALA A 162 17.64 -6.15 -16.21
C ALA A 162 17.72 -7.47 -15.42
N HIS A 163 16.64 -7.91 -14.79
CA HIS A 163 16.67 -9.00 -13.81
C HIS A 163 15.96 -10.28 -14.25
N ALA A 164 14.99 -10.18 -15.17
CA ALA A 164 14.20 -11.31 -15.67
C ALA A 164 14.45 -11.61 -17.16
N GLY A 165 15.02 -10.66 -17.91
CA GLY A 165 15.41 -10.81 -19.32
C GLY A 165 14.24 -10.75 -20.30
N TRP A 166 13.13 -10.09 -19.95
CA TRP A 166 11.98 -9.90 -20.83
C TRP A 166 11.22 -8.61 -20.51
N ASP A 167 10.32 -8.22 -21.41
CA ASP A 167 9.54 -7.00 -21.31
C ASP A 167 8.07 -7.32 -20.98
N PRO A 168 7.61 -7.03 -19.74
CA PRO A 168 6.23 -7.30 -19.34
C PRO A 168 5.22 -6.29 -19.90
N ILE A 169 5.68 -5.18 -20.49
CA ILE A 169 4.82 -4.20 -21.16
C ILE A 169 4.51 -4.64 -22.59
N GLU A 170 5.50 -5.22 -23.28
CA GLU A 170 5.32 -5.70 -24.66
C GLU A 170 4.65 -7.08 -24.76
N ALA A 171 4.94 -7.99 -23.83
CA ALA A 171 4.48 -9.38 -23.88
C ALA A 171 4.01 -9.88 -22.51
N TYR A 172 2.96 -9.26 -21.97
CA TYR A 172 2.45 -9.59 -20.64
C TYR A 172 1.97 -11.04 -20.53
N ASP A 173 2.48 -11.74 -19.51
CA ASP A 173 2.06 -13.07 -19.08
C ASP A 173 1.92 -13.04 -17.55
N ALA A 174 0.71 -13.17 -17.02
CA ALA A 174 0.44 -12.99 -15.59
C ALA A 174 1.20 -13.98 -14.70
N GLY A 175 1.30 -15.24 -15.13
CA GLY A 175 1.97 -16.30 -14.36
C GLY A 175 3.47 -16.07 -14.28
N ARG A 176 4.09 -15.74 -15.42
CA ARG A 176 5.51 -15.39 -15.49
C ARG A 176 5.80 -14.07 -14.79
N PHE A 177 4.94 -13.08 -14.94
CA PHE A 177 5.06 -11.78 -14.28
C PHE A 177 5.16 -11.97 -12.76
N GLY A 178 4.16 -12.61 -12.15
CA GLY A 178 4.15 -12.82 -10.70
C GLY A 178 5.35 -13.62 -10.19
N MET A 179 5.76 -14.67 -10.91
CA MET A 179 6.92 -15.49 -10.53
C MET A 179 8.23 -14.70 -10.61
N ASP A 180 8.51 -14.08 -11.77
CA ASP A 180 9.76 -13.33 -11.98
C ASP A 180 9.82 -12.05 -11.12
N TYR A 181 8.66 -11.46 -10.79
CA TYR A 181 8.57 -10.35 -9.86
C TYR A 181 9.19 -10.71 -8.50
N VAL A 182 8.71 -11.79 -7.89
CA VAL A 182 9.13 -12.23 -6.55
C VAL A 182 10.52 -12.88 -6.57
N GLU A 183 10.83 -13.68 -7.58
CA GLU A 183 12.06 -14.48 -7.61
C GLU A 183 13.28 -13.69 -8.12
N LYS A 184 13.07 -12.65 -8.94
CA LYS A 184 14.17 -11.95 -9.64
C LYS A 184 14.18 -10.46 -9.41
N VAL A 185 13.03 -9.79 -9.48
CA VAL A 185 12.95 -8.33 -9.37
C VAL A 185 13.07 -7.87 -7.91
N GLU A 186 12.16 -8.29 -7.02
CA GLU A 186 12.18 -7.87 -5.61
C GLU A 186 13.51 -8.13 -4.89
N PRO A 187 14.21 -9.28 -5.09
CA PRO A 187 15.51 -9.52 -4.48
C PRO A 187 16.58 -8.53 -4.95
N ALA A 188 16.49 -8.04 -6.19
CA ALA A 188 17.41 -7.03 -6.71
C ALA A 188 17.16 -5.66 -6.06
N LEU A 189 15.89 -5.29 -5.85
CA LEU A 189 15.53 -4.05 -5.14
C LEU A 189 16.09 -4.02 -3.71
N ALA A 190 16.24 -5.19 -3.07
CA ALA A 190 16.80 -5.32 -1.73
C ALA A 190 18.28 -4.92 -1.61
N LEU A 191 19.00 -4.82 -2.73
CA LEU A 191 20.41 -4.45 -2.75
C LEU A 191 20.63 -2.94 -2.84
N ALA A 192 19.58 -2.17 -3.11
CA ALA A 192 19.66 -0.72 -3.28
C ALA A 192 20.04 -0.01 -1.96
N PRO A 193 20.96 0.98 -2.00
CA PRO A 193 21.35 1.76 -0.83
C PRO A 193 20.37 2.91 -0.50
N ALA A 194 19.30 3.05 -1.28
CA ALA A 194 18.26 4.06 -1.14
C ALA A 194 16.88 3.42 -1.43
N PRO A 195 15.77 4.07 -1.04
CA PRO A 195 14.44 3.64 -1.45
C PRO A 195 14.32 3.55 -2.98
N VAL A 196 13.63 2.53 -3.44
CA VAL A 196 13.33 2.31 -4.86
C VAL A 196 11.85 2.52 -5.09
N VAL A 197 11.53 3.41 -6.02
CA VAL A 197 10.20 3.64 -6.55
C VAL A 197 10.10 2.82 -7.83
N LEU A 198 9.44 1.67 -7.74
CA LEU A 198 9.15 0.84 -8.90
C LEU A 198 7.86 1.35 -9.55
N PHE A 199 7.89 1.79 -10.80
CA PHE A 199 6.77 2.52 -11.40
C PHE A 199 6.42 2.08 -12.83
N ASP A 200 5.30 2.56 -13.35
CA ASP A 200 4.77 2.25 -14.69
C ASP A 200 4.50 0.75 -14.87
N PHE A 201 3.63 0.21 -14.02
CA PHE A 201 3.20 -1.19 -14.05
C PHE A 201 2.44 -1.52 -15.36
N PRO A 202 2.46 -2.77 -15.85
CA PRO A 202 1.67 -3.18 -17.01
C PRO A 202 0.19 -2.79 -16.85
N SER A 203 -0.49 -2.46 -17.95
CA SER A 203 -1.92 -2.12 -17.92
C SER A 203 -2.81 -3.25 -17.38
N ALA A 204 -2.37 -4.50 -17.50
CA ALA A 204 -3.02 -5.65 -16.86
C ALA A 204 -2.98 -5.62 -15.31
N GLU A 205 -2.02 -4.90 -14.73
CA GLU A 205 -1.83 -4.71 -13.28
C GLU A 205 -2.45 -3.39 -12.77
N ALA A 206 -3.45 -2.85 -13.50
CA ALA A 206 -4.04 -1.54 -13.27
C ALA A 206 -5.40 -1.56 -12.55
N ALA A 207 -5.69 -2.53 -11.66
CA ALA A 207 -7.04 -2.79 -11.13
C ALA A 207 -7.90 -1.53 -10.82
N LEU A 208 -7.33 -0.58 -10.06
CA LEU A 208 -7.95 0.69 -9.68
C LEU A 208 -7.18 1.92 -10.23
N ALA A 209 -6.11 1.68 -10.97
CA ALA A 209 -5.19 2.70 -11.44
C ALA A 209 -5.57 3.22 -12.83
N ARG A 210 -5.40 4.52 -13.04
CA ARG A 210 -5.49 5.17 -14.35
C ARG A 210 -4.36 4.67 -15.25
N LEU A 211 -4.68 4.39 -16.52
CA LEU A 211 -3.65 4.13 -17.54
C LEU A 211 -2.97 5.43 -17.95
N SER A 212 -1.68 5.37 -18.27
CA SER A 212 -0.94 6.56 -18.72
C SER A 212 -1.53 7.08 -20.03
N PRO A 213 -1.89 8.38 -20.11
CA PRO A 213 -2.38 8.98 -21.35
C PRO A 213 -1.34 8.96 -22.48
N SER A 214 -0.05 9.01 -22.14
CA SER A 214 1.05 8.97 -23.12
C SER A 214 1.49 7.56 -23.50
N ASN A 215 1.21 6.57 -22.66
CA ASN A 215 1.54 5.17 -22.92
C ASN A 215 0.46 4.24 -22.31
N PRO A 216 -0.59 3.89 -23.07
CA PRO A 216 -1.67 3.04 -22.57
C PRO A 216 -1.24 1.61 -22.16
N GLY A 217 -0.01 1.19 -22.49
CA GLY A 217 0.55 -0.08 -22.05
C GLY A 217 0.90 -0.11 -20.55
N VAL A 218 0.92 1.05 -19.88
CA VAL A 218 1.26 1.15 -18.45
C VAL A 218 0.19 1.86 -17.64
N ALA A 219 0.11 1.50 -16.36
CA ALA A 219 -0.65 2.18 -15.33
C ALA A 219 0.21 3.26 -14.65
N GLU A 220 -0.39 4.41 -14.34
CA GLU A 220 0.23 5.44 -13.50
C GLU A 220 0.23 4.98 -12.04
N ARG A 221 1.10 4.02 -11.74
CA ARG A 221 1.23 3.34 -10.45
C ARG A 221 2.69 3.27 -10.06
N TRP A 222 2.96 3.36 -8.76
CA TRP A 222 4.24 2.98 -8.19
C TRP A 222 4.09 2.16 -6.92
N GLU A 223 5.12 1.38 -6.64
CA GLU A 223 5.37 0.74 -5.35
C GLU A 223 6.68 1.26 -4.77
N LEU A 224 6.70 1.47 -3.45
CA LEU A 224 7.87 1.96 -2.72
C LEU A 224 8.52 0.81 -1.97
N TYR A 225 9.78 0.54 -2.29
CA TYR A 225 10.60 -0.48 -1.64
C TYR A 225 11.73 0.16 -0.82
N VAL A 226 11.92 -0.31 0.41
CA VAL A 226 13.06 0.07 1.26
C VAL A 226 13.79 -1.20 1.68
N GLY A 227 14.98 -1.42 1.12
CA GLY A 227 15.75 -2.64 1.35
C GLY A 227 14.98 -3.92 0.96
N GLY A 228 14.17 -3.82 -0.11
CA GLY A 228 13.35 -4.92 -0.63
C GLY A 228 12.10 -5.19 0.19
N LEU A 229 11.78 -4.35 1.17
CA LEU A 229 10.49 -4.36 1.85
C LEU A 229 9.57 -3.34 1.18
N GLU A 230 8.49 -3.80 0.56
CA GLU A 230 7.42 -2.95 0.04
C GLU A 230 6.74 -2.22 1.21
N LEU A 231 6.76 -0.89 1.17
CA LEU A 231 6.15 -0.01 2.16
C LEU A 231 4.86 0.63 1.67
N ALA A 232 4.73 0.86 0.38
CA ALA A 232 3.54 1.49 -0.16
C ALA A 232 3.26 1.10 -1.60
N ASN A 233 1.99 1.23 -1.96
CA ASN A 233 1.46 1.12 -3.31
C ASN A 233 0.56 2.33 -3.55
N ALA A 234 0.69 2.97 -4.71
CA ALA A 234 0.01 4.20 -5.01
C ALA A 234 -0.22 4.37 -6.51
N PHE A 235 -1.24 5.14 -6.86
CA PHE A 235 -1.59 5.36 -8.27
C PHE A 235 -2.40 6.63 -8.47
N SER A 236 -2.39 7.13 -9.71
CA SER A 236 -3.44 8.01 -10.19
C SER A 236 -4.73 7.20 -10.30
N GLU A 237 -5.83 7.72 -9.79
CA GLU A 237 -7.06 6.96 -9.64
C GLU A 237 -7.84 6.83 -10.95
N LEU A 238 -8.38 5.64 -11.20
CA LEU A 238 -9.39 5.45 -12.23
C LEU A 238 -10.71 6.13 -11.78
N THR A 239 -11.13 7.15 -12.52
CA THR A 239 -12.37 7.90 -12.25
C THR A 239 -13.53 7.52 -13.18
N ASP A 240 -13.28 6.75 -14.23
CA ASP A 240 -14.30 6.27 -15.17
C ASP A 240 -15.10 5.11 -14.57
N ALA A 241 -16.38 5.37 -14.28
CA ALA A 241 -17.28 4.39 -13.66
C ALA A 241 -17.55 3.15 -14.53
N ALA A 242 -17.61 3.31 -15.86
CA ALA A 242 -17.91 2.22 -16.78
C ALA A 242 -16.71 1.28 -16.91
N GLU A 243 -15.51 1.86 -17.08
CA GLU A 243 -14.25 1.11 -17.08
C GLU A 243 -14.04 0.41 -15.73
N GLN A 244 -14.29 1.10 -14.62
CA GLN A 244 -14.15 0.52 -13.29
C GLN A 244 -15.09 -0.67 -13.07
N ARG A 245 -16.34 -0.58 -13.55
CA ARG A 245 -17.28 -1.71 -13.54
C ARG A 245 -16.75 -2.88 -14.35
N ALA A 246 -16.27 -2.63 -15.58
CA ALA A 246 -15.74 -3.68 -16.43
C ALA A 246 -14.56 -4.42 -15.77
N ARG A 247 -13.65 -3.68 -15.12
CA ARG A 247 -12.53 -4.26 -14.35
C ARG A 247 -13.00 -5.10 -13.17
N PHE A 248 -13.99 -4.64 -12.40
CA PHE A 248 -14.57 -5.43 -11.31
C PHE A 248 -15.24 -6.71 -11.80
N GLU A 249 -15.99 -6.65 -12.90
CA GLU A 249 -16.65 -7.82 -13.48
C GLU A 249 -15.64 -8.85 -14.01
N ALA A 250 -14.58 -8.39 -14.68
CA ALA A 250 -13.47 -9.23 -15.12
C ALA A 250 -12.77 -9.90 -13.92
N CYS A 251 -12.41 -9.12 -12.89
CA CYS A 251 -11.79 -9.65 -11.67
C CYS A 251 -12.71 -10.68 -10.98
N ALA A 252 -14.01 -10.41 -10.89
CA ALA A 252 -14.97 -11.35 -10.33
C ALA A 252 -15.06 -12.66 -11.12
N GLN A 253 -15.00 -12.60 -12.46
CA GLN A 253 -14.96 -13.79 -13.32
C GLN A 253 -13.68 -14.60 -13.09
N GLU A 254 -12.53 -13.94 -13.04
CA GLU A 254 -11.25 -14.59 -12.82
C GLU A 254 -11.16 -15.23 -11.42
N ARG A 255 -11.63 -14.54 -10.38
CA ARG A 255 -11.74 -15.10 -9.02
C ARG A 255 -12.58 -16.39 -9.02
N ARG A 256 -13.72 -16.41 -9.73
CA ARG A 256 -14.54 -17.64 -9.87
C ARG A 256 -13.78 -18.75 -10.60
N ALA A 257 -13.05 -18.43 -11.67
CA ALA A 257 -12.25 -19.40 -12.40
C ALA A 257 -11.15 -20.03 -11.52
N LEU A 258 -10.60 -19.25 -10.58
CA LEU A 258 -9.63 -19.71 -9.57
C LEU A 258 -10.27 -20.38 -8.34
N GLY A 259 -11.60 -20.56 -8.31
CA GLY A 259 -12.31 -21.14 -7.16
C GLY A 259 -12.33 -20.24 -5.93
N ARG A 260 -12.08 -18.94 -6.09
CA ARG A 260 -12.11 -17.92 -5.02
C ARG A 260 -13.48 -17.25 -4.93
N ALA A 261 -13.78 -16.68 -3.78
CA ALA A 261 -15.02 -15.94 -3.57
C ALA A 261 -15.02 -14.65 -4.40
N ALA A 262 -15.99 -14.48 -5.29
CA ALA A 262 -16.22 -13.20 -5.97
C ALA A 262 -17.18 -12.35 -5.13
N TYR A 263 -16.68 -11.24 -4.61
CA TYR A 263 -17.50 -10.30 -3.84
C TYR A 263 -18.50 -9.57 -4.75
N PRO A 264 -19.59 -9.02 -4.19
CA PRO A 264 -20.46 -8.12 -4.93
C PRO A 264 -19.68 -6.92 -5.48
N VAL A 265 -20.24 -6.24 -6.48
CA VAL A 265 -19.74 -4.94 -6.92
C VAL A 265 -20.25 -3.86 -5.95
N ASP A 266 -19.41 -2.89 -5.60
CA ASP A 266 -19.83 -1.75 -4.78
C ASP A 266 -20.55 -0.71 -5.66
N GLU A 267 -21.87 -0.86 -5.75
CA GLU A 267 -22.73 0.04 -6.54
C GLU A 267 -22.70 1.49 -6.03
N LEU A 268 -22.47 1.72 -4.73
CA LEU A 268 -22.36 3.08 -4.19
C LEU A 268 -21.05 3.76 -4.57
N PHE A 269 -19.97 2.97 -4.71
CA PHE A 269 -18.72 3.48 -5.24
C PHE A 269 -18.84 3.84 -6.72
N LEU A 270 -19.46 2.98 -7.53
CA LEU A 270 -19.67 3.27 -8.96
C LEU A 270 -20.59 4.48 -9.18
N ASP A 271 -21.64 4.63 -8.36
CA ASP A 271 -22.50 5.82 -8.38
C ASP A 271 -21.71 7.09 -8.04
N ALA A 272 -20.82 7.03 -7.04
CA ALA A 272 -19.96 8.16 -6.70
C ALA A 272 -18.98 8.53 -7.82
N LEU A 273 -18.41 7.55 -8.52
CA LEU A 273 -17.59 7.81 -9.72
C LEU A 273 -18.40 8.51 -10.81
N ALA A 274 -19.60 7.98 -11.10
CA ALA A 274 -20.51 8.55 -12.10
C ALA A 274 -21.00 9.97 -11.74
N GLY A 275 -21.05 10.29 -10.43
CA GLY A 275 -21.34 11.62 -9.91
C GLY A 275 -20.27 12.67 -10.19
N GLY A 276 -19.11 12.28 -10.71
CA GLY A 276 -18.03 13.19 -11.09
C GLY A 276 -16.92 13.27 -10.04
N MET A 277 -16.22 12.16 -9.84
CA MET A 277 -14.99 12.16 -9.05
C MET A 277 -13.89 12.95 -9.78
N PRO A 278 -13.26 13.96 -9.15
CA PRO A 278 -12.18 14.70 -9.80
C PRO A 278 -10.99 13.80 -10.05
N ASP A 279 -10.14 14.16 -11.03
CA ASP A 279 -8.80 13.58 -11.15
C ASP A 279 -8.12 13.62 -9.78
N CYS A 280 -7.53 12.51 -9.36
CA CYS A 280 -6.92 12.39 -8.05
C CYS A 280 -5.90 11.25 -8.04
N ALA A 281 -5.12 11.21 -6.97
CA ALA A 281 -4.19 10.13 -6.70
C ALA A 281 -4.27 9.73 -5.23
N GLY A 282 -3.95 8.47 -4.98
CA GLY A 282 -3.98 7.88 -3.65
C GLY A 282 -2.79 6.95 -3.43
N ALA A 283 -2.54 6.68 -2.15
CA ALA A 283 -1.50 5.75 -1.73
C ALA A 283 -1.91 5.02 -0.46
N ALA A 284 -1.54 3.75 -0.39
CA ALA A 284 -1.62 2.91 0.80
C ALA A 284 -0.22 2.58 1.30
N PHE A 285 0.00 2.73 2.61
CA PHE A 285 1.31 2.62 3.25
C PHE A 285 1.26 1.76 4.52
N GLY A 286 2.07 0.71 4.53
CA GLY A 286 2.15 -0.29 5.59
C GLY A 286 2.89 0.21 6.83
N LEU A 287 2.15 0.61 7.87
CA LEU A 287 2.71 1.20 9.09
C LEU A 287 3.53 0.20 9.91
N ASP A 288 3.12 -1.07 9.95
CA ASP A 288 3.82 -2.11 10.71
C ASP A 288 5.19 -2.42 10.09
N ARG A 289 5.25 -2.50 8.75
CA ARG A 289 6.51 -2.67 8.00
C ARG A 289 7.44 -1.48 8.19
N PHE A 290 6.91 -0.26 8.17
CA PHE A 290 7.73 0.92 8.43
C PHE A 290 8.24 0.96 9.88
N LEU A 291 7.42 0.56 10.86
CA LEU A 291 7.85 0.44 12.25
C LEU A 291 8.99 -0.57 12.41
N ILE A 292 8.95 -1.71 11.70
CA ILE A 292 10.05 -2.69 11.68
C ILE A 292 11.35 -2.01 11.26
N LEU A 293 11.33 -1.24 10.17
CA LEU A 293 12.51 -0.52 9.67
C LEU A 293 13.00 0.55 10.66
N LEU A 294 12.08 1.35 11.20
CA LEU A 294 12.42 2.40 12.18
C LEU A 294 12.98 1.82 13.48
N ALA A 295 12.55 0.62 13.88
CA ALA A 295 13.06 -0.07 15.06
C ALA A 295 14.38 -0.82 14.80
N GLY A 296 14.76 -1.05 13.53
CA GLY A 296 15.83 -2.00 13.20
C GLY A 296 15.48 -3.43 13.62
N ALA A 297 14.18 -3.75 13.67
CA ALA A 297 13.65 -5.05 14.03
C ALA A 297 13.89 -6.07 12.90
N ARG A 298 13.56 -7.35 13.14
CA ARG A 298 13.65 -8.41 12.11
C ARG A 298 12.29 -8.91 11.65
N SER A 299 11.28 -8.76 12.50
CA SER A 299 9.95 -9.31 12.29
C SER A 299 8.87 -8.49 12.99
N MET A 300 7.62 -8.79 12.69
CA MET A 300 6.46 -8.23 13.39
C MET A 300 6.45 -8.58 14.89
N ASP A 301 7.01 -9.71 15.31
CA ASP A 301 7.04 -10.12 16.72
C ASP A 301 7.91 -9.19 17.58
N ASP A 302 8.84 -8.48 16.95
CA ASP A 302 9.73 -7.52 17.61
C ASP A 302 9.08 -6.13 17.79
N VAL A 303 7.90 -5.89 17.18
CA VAL A 303 7.25 -4.56 17.19
C VAL A 303 5.77 -4.57 17.54
N LEU A 304 5.08 -5.71 17.43
CA LEU A 304 3.68 -5.85 17.80
C LEU A 304 3.57 -6.44 19.21
N PRO A 305 2.87 -5.75 20.14
CA PRO A 305 2.67 -6.26 21.50
C PRO A 305 1.83 -7.54 21.50
N PHE A 306 0.84 -7.61 20.61
CA PHE A 306 -0.09 -8.72 20.50
C PHE A 306 -0.13 -9.18 19.06
N ARG A 307 0.03 -10.48 18.87
CA ARG A 307 -0.02 -11.13 17.57
C ARG A 307 -0.55 -12.54 17.79
N GLU A 308 -1.70 -12.83 17.18
CA GLU A 308 -2.38 -14.13 17.22
C GLU A 308 -2.05 -14.95 15.98
#